data_AF-A0A968KKM0-F1
#
_entry.id   AF-A0A968KKM0-F1
#
_cell.length_a   1.000
_cell.length_b   1.000
_cell.length_c   1.000
_cell.angle_alpha   90.00
_cell.angle_beta   90.00
_cell.angle_gamma   90.00
#
_symmetry.space_group_name_H-M   'P 1'
#
loop_
_entity.id
_entity.type
_entity.pdbx_description
1 polymer ?
#
loop_
_entity_poly.entity_id
_entity_poly.type
_entity_poly.pdbx_seq_one_letter_code
_entity_poly.pdbx_strand_id
1 'polypeptide(L)' 'MFDSHKLARIVLEIGAIQIRPDNPFTWASGYQMPVYNDNRLLLGRAEHRMLVAEGFQAILQNRNIPVDVVAGTA' A
#
# COMPACT_ATOMS: atom_id res chain seq x y z
N MET A 1 11.83 3.62 13.83
CA MET A 1 11.94 3.03 12.47
C MET A 1 10.56 2.57 12.07
N PHE A 2 10.12 2.86 10.84
CA PHE A 2 8.81 2.42 10.35
C PHE A 2 8.73 0.88 10.30
N ASP A 3 7.60 0.31 10.72
CA ASP A 3 7.36 -1.13 10.72
C ASP A 3 6.43 -1.55 9.57
N SER A 4 7.00 -2.19 8.55
CA SER A 4 6.26 -2.69 7.40
C SER A 4 5.30 -3.84 7.73
N HIS A 5 5.56 -4.63 8.79
CA HIS A 5 4.67 -5.72 9.18
C HIS A 5 3.34 -5.18 9.71
N LYS A 6 3.36 -4.05 10.43
CA LYS A 6 2.14 -3.37 10.87
C LYS A 6 1.27 -2.95 9.69
N LEU A 7 1.86 -2.33 8.66
CA LEU A 7 1.12 -1.94 7.45
C LEU A 7 0.60 -3.16 6.69
N ALA A 8 1.41 -4.21 6.54
CA ALA A 8 1.02 -5.46 5.88
C ALA A 8 -0.19 -6.12 6.56
N ARG A 9 -0.24 -6.14 7.89
CA ARG A 9 -1.39 -6.65 8.64
C ARG A 9 -2.65 -5.84 8.36
N ILE A 10 -2.55 -4.51 8.40
CA ILE A 10 -3.70 -3.61 8.17
C ILE A 10 -4.27 -3.79 6.76
N VAL A 11 -3.42 -3.83 5.72
CA VAL A 11 -3.91 -3.95 4.34
C VAL A 11 -4.62 -5.27 4.08
N LEU A 12 -4.19 -6.36 4.74
CA LEU A 12 -4.86 -7.66 4.67
C LEU A 12 -6.18 -7.62 5.44
N GLU A 13 -6.19 -7.04 6.64
CA GLU A 13 -7.38 -6.94 7.51
C GLU A 13 -8.50 -6.14 6.85
N ILE A 14 -8.18 -5.02 6.20
CA ILE A 14 -9.19 -4.18 5.53
C ILE A 14 -9.51 -4.60 4.09
N GLY A 15 -8.87 -5.66 3.58
CA GLY A 15 -9.06 -6.14 2.22
C GLY A 15 -8.47 -5.24 1.12
N ALA A 16 -7.60 -4.29 1.49
CA ALA A 16 -6.82 -3.49 0.53
C ALA A 16 -5.84 -4.36 -0.25
N ILE A 17 -5.38 -5.47 0.34
CA ILE A 17 -4.71 -6.55 -0.37
C ILE A 17 -5.45 -7.85 -0.09
N GLN A 18 -5.73 -8.62 -1.13
CA GLN A 18 -6.31 -9.96 -1.03
C GLN A 18 -5.42 -10.97 -1.74
N ILE A 19 -5.26 -12.15 -1.16
CA ILE A 19 -4.42 -13.23 -1.68
C ILE A 19 -5.30 -14.48 -1.87
N ARG A 20 -5.38 -14.98 -3.11
CA ARG A 20 -6.17 -16.16 -3.52
C ARG A 20 -5.34 -17.04 -4.47
N PRO A 21 -4.45 -17.90 -3.95
CA PRO A 21 -3.60 -18.73 -4.79
C PRO A 21 -4.40 -19.80 -5.56
N ASP A 22 -5.43 -20.38 -4.93
CA ASP A 22 -6.19 -21.50 -5.50
C ASP A 22 -7.35 -21.07 -6.39
N ASN A 23 -7.83 -19.82 -6.23
CA ASN A 23 -8.88 -19.24 -7.05
C ASN A 23 -8.53 -17.79 -7.43
N PRO A 24 -7.63 -17.61 -8.42
CA PRO A 24 -7.09 -16.30 -8.79
C PRO A 24 -8.15 -15.30 -9.25
N PHE A 25 -7.82 -14.02 -9.13
CA PHE A 25 -8.61 -12.95 -9.72
C PHE A 25 -8.33 -12.83 -11.21
N THR A 26 -9.34 -12.49 -12.00
CA THR A 26 -9.14 -12.03 -13.38
C THR A 26 -9.02 -10.51 -13.37
N TRP A 27 -7.84 -9.98 -13.69
CA TRP A 27 -7.64 -8.54 -13.84
C TRP A 27 -8.29 -8.02 -15.13
N ALA A 28 -8.47 -6.71 -15.23
CA ALA A 28 -9.08 -6.06 -16.40
C ALA A 28 -8.33 -6.35 -17.72
N SER A 29 -7.04 -6.65 -17.64
CA SER A 29 -6.20 -7.08 -18.78
C SER A 29 -6.44 -8.53 -19.20
N GLY A 30 -7.25 -9.29 -18.47
CA GLY A 30 -7.51 -10.73 -18.68
C GLY A 30 -6.53 -11.67 -17.96
N TYR A 31 -5.47 -11.14 -17.33
CA TYR A 31 -4.52 -11.97 -16.58
C TYR A 31 -5.15 -12.55 -15.31
N GLN A 32 -4.88 -13.83 -15.05
CA GLN A 32 -5.17 -14.50 -13.79
C GLN A 32 -4.07 -14.19 -12.79
N MET A 33 -4.42 -13.54 -11.68
CA MET A 33 -3.47 -13.09 -10.65
C MET A 33 -3.91 -13.55 -9.27
N PRO A 34 -3.03 -14.17 -8.47
CA PRO A 34 -3.37 -14.64 -7.12
C PRO A 34 -3.44 -13.49 -6.11
N VAL A 35 -3.12 -12.25 -6.50
CA VAL A 35 -3.15 -11.07 -5.64
C VAL A 35 -3.99 -9.99 -6.28
N TYR A 36 -4.83 -9.34 -5.47
CA TYR A 36 -5.52 -8.10 -5.81
C TYR A 36 -5.11 -7.01 -4.83
N ASN A 37 -4.90 -5.79 -5.33
CA ASN A 37 -4.61 -4.62 -4.50
C ASN A 37 -5.54 -3.44 -4.85
N ASP A 38 -6.06 -2.80 -3.82
CA ASP A 38 -6.76 -1.53 -3.90
C ASP A 38 -6.39 -0.64 -2.72
N ASN A 39 -5.31 0.12 -2.88
CA ASN A 39 -4.80 1.00 -1.83
C ASN A 39 -5.72 2.18 -1.53
N ARG A 40 -6.76 2.44 -2.33
CA ARG A 40 -7.73 3.52 -2.06
C ARG A 40 -8.49 3.28 -0.76
N LEU A 41 -8.66 2.01 -0.37
CA LEU A 41 -9.28 1.64 0.91
C LEU A 41 -8.51 2.19 2.13
N LEU A 42 -7.19 2.42 2.01
CA LEU A 42 -6.39 3.03 3.08
C LEU A 42 -6.80 4.48 3.37
N LEU A 43 -7.44 5.18 2.44
CA LEU A 43 -7.88 6.57 2.64
C LEU A 43 -9.06 6.68 3.60
N GLY A 44 -9.84 5.59 3.77
CA GLY A 44 -11.07 5.56 4.57
C GLY A 44 -10.86 5.80 6.06
N ARG A 45 -9.64 5.63 6.60
CA ARG A 45 -9.31 5.91 8.01
C ARG A 45 -8.05 6.75 8.13
N ALA A 46 -8.08 7.74 9.01
CA ALA A 46 -6.97 8.68 9.21
C ALA A 46 -5.68 8.00 9.65
N GLU A 47 -5.80 7.03 10.56
CA GLU A 47 -4.67 6.24 11.06
C GLU A 47 -3.97 5.41 9.96
N HIS A 48 -4.72 4.90 8.98
CA HIS A 48 -4.15 4.08 7.90
C HIS A 48 -3.35 4.93 6.92
N ARG A 49 -3.91 6.05 6.45
CA ARG A 49 -3.19 6.96 5.55
C ARG A 49 -2.00 7.64 6.23
N MET A 50 -2.07 7.88 7.55
CA MET A 50 -0.93 8.37 8.34
C MET A 50 0.22 7.35 8.31
N LEU A 51 -0.08 6.07 8.54
CA LEU A 51 0.94 5.02 8.50
C LEU A 51 1.64 4.92 7.14
N VAL A 52 0.90 5.10 6.04
CA VAL A 52 1.49 5.15 4.69
C VAL A 52 2.44 6.35 4.54
N ALA A 53 2.03 7.54 5.00
CA ALA A 53 2.85 8.75 4.94
C ALA A 53 4.13 8.62 5.79
N GLU A 54 4.03 8.06 7.00
CA GLU A 54 5.17 7.75 7.86
C GLU A 54 6.16 6.78 7.19
N GLY A 55 5.64 5.78 6.47
CA GLY A 55 6.46 4.85 5.69
C GLY A 55 7.25 5.54 4.58
N PHE A 56 6.60 6.42 3.81
CA PHE A 56 7.29 7.23 2.80
C PHE A 56 8.33 8.17 3.41
N GLN A 57 7.99 8.85 4.51
CA GLN A 57 8.95 9.71 5.23
C GLN A 57 10.19 8.93 5.69
N ALA A 58 10.00 7.73 6.24
CA ALA A 58 11.10 6.88 6.67
C ALA A 58 12.01 6.47 5.50
N ILE A 59 11.44 6.21 4.31
CA ILE A 59 12.22 5.91 3.10
C ILE A 59 13.06 7.12 2.69
N LEU A 60 12.48 8.32 2.67
CA LEU A 60 13.18 9.55 2.32
C LEU A 60 14.35 9.82 3.27
N GLN A 61 14.11 9.70 4.57
CA GLN A 61 15.13 9.89 5.61
C GLN A 61 16.24 8.85 5.53
N ASN A 62 15.89 7.56 5.44
CA ASN A 62 16.87 6.46 5.40
C ASN A 62 17.75 6.47 4.14
N ARG A 63 17.25 7.06 3.05
CA ARG A 63 17.98 7.18 1.79
C ARG A 63 18.61 8.55 1.59
N ASN A 64 18.49 9.46 2.56
CA ASN A 64 18.96 10.84 2.48
C ASN A 64 18.52 11.55 1.19
N ILE A 65 17.28 11.33 0.76
CA ILE A 65 16.75 11.92 -0.46
C ILE A 65 16.30 13.36 -0.14
N PRO A 66 16.94 14.41 -0.70
CA PRO A 66 16.42 15.76 -0.59
C PRO A 66 15.13 15.88 -1.42
N VAL A 67 14.13 16.56 -0.87
CA VAL A 67 12.81 16.71 -1.51
C VAL A 67 12.42 18.17 -1.52
N ASP A 68 12.37 18.76 -2.71
CA ASP A 68 11.87 20.12 -2.93
C ASP A 68 10.37 20.12 -3.26
N VAL A 69 9.91 19.10 -3.99
CA VAL A 69 8.53 18.97 -4.47
C VAL A 69 8.08 17.51 -4.40
N VAL A 70 6.81 17.29 -4.04
CA VAL A 70 6.14 15.99 -4.12
C VAL A 70 5.03 16.09 -5.17
N ALA A 71 5.05 15.19 -6.16
CA ALA A 71 4.03 15.12 -7.21
C ALA A 71 3.17 13.85 -7.02
N GLY A 72 1.84 14.04 -6.96
CA GLY A 72 0.88 12.93 -6.98
C GLY A 72 0.61 12.41 -8.39
N THR A 73 0.12 11.18 -8.48
CA THR A 73 -0.46 10.62 -9.71
C THR A 73 -1.99 10.70 -9.64
N ALA A 74 -2.63 11.06 -10.76
CA ALA A 74 -4.09 11.21 -10.87
C ALA A 74 -4.79 9.87 -11.13
#